data_AF-A0A958ISY1-F1
#
_entry.id   AF-A0A958ISY1-F1
#
_cell.length_a   1.000
_cell.length_b   1.000
_cell.length_c   1.000
_cell.angle_alpha   90.00
_cell.angle_beta   90.00
_cell.angle_gamma   90.00
#
_symmetry.space_group_name_H-M   'P 1'
#
loop_
_entity.id
_entity.type
_entity.pdbx_description
1 polymer ?
#
loop_
_entity_poly.entity_id
_entity_poly.type
_entity_poly.pdbx_seq_one_letter_code
_entity_poly.pdbx_strand_id
1 'polypeptide(L)'
;MHLDGSHTLNAPAEAVWEMIMDPEVLAKVTPGVKTLEALGDDKYKATSHIMMGAVNGLFDGEMEVLDKVAPQSFTLKMTMNGKIGTVIAQGQLQFKPLNALQT
;
A
#
# COMPACT_ATOMS: atom_id res chain seq x y z
N MET A 1 0.82 1.22 17.35
CA MET A 1 2.12 0.75 16.80
C MET A 1 2.69 1.87 15.96
N HIS A 2 4.01 2.04 15.96
CA HIS A 2 4.73 2.93 15.06
C HIS A 2 5.82 2.10 14.38
N LEU A 3 5.97 2.23 13.07
CA LEU A 3 6.94 1.50 12.28
C LEU A 3 7.56 2.45 11.26
N ASP A 4 8.88 2.45 11.20
CA ASP A 4 9.68 3.15 10.21
C ASP A 4 10.68 2.18 9.58
N GLY A 5 11.09 2.46 8.35
CA GLY A 5 12.00 1.63 7.61
C GLY A 5 12.35 2.23 6.26
N SER A 6 13.42 1.72 5.65
CA SER A 6 13.82 2.08 4.29
C SER A 6 14.41 0.85 3.59
N HIS A 7 14.31 0.83 2.28
CA HIS A 7 14.85 -0.24 1.44
C HIS A 7 15.26 0.34 0.09
N THR A 8 16.40 -0.11 -0.43
CA THR A 8 16.87 0.27 -1.77
C THR A 8 16.36 -0.70 -2.81
N LEU A 9 15.73 -0.17 -3.85
CA LEU A 9 15.26 -0.92 -5.00
C LEU A 9 16.18 -0.68 -6.19
N ASN A 10 16.47 -1.74 -6.94
CA ASN A 10 17.23 -1.67 -8.19
C ASN A 10 16.32 -1.26 -9.36
N ALA A 11 15.65 -0.12 -9.22
CA ALA A 11 14.83 0.49 -10.26
C ALA A 11 14.79 2.03 -10.10
N PRO A 12 14.58 2.78 -11.21
CA PRO A 12 14.30 4.23 -11.15
C PRO A 12 13.02 4.54 -10.35
N ALA A 13 12.95 5.72 -9.76
CA ALA A 13 11.87 6.09 -8.84
C ALA A 13 10.51 6.12 -9.55
N GLU A 14 10.50 6.56 -10.80
CA GLU A 14 9.34 6.60 -11.68
C GLU A 14 8.76 5.19 -11.89
N ALA A 15 9.61 4.20 -12.18
CA ALA A 15 9.18 2.82 -12.39
C ALA A 15 8.61 2.21 -11.11
N VAL A 16 9.25 2.48 -9.96
CA VAL A 16 8.73 2.04 -8.65
C VAL A 16 7.39 2.70 -8.35
N TRP A 17 7.28 4.00 -8.60
CA TRP A 17 6.05 4.77 -8.39
C TRP A 17 4.89 4.20 -9.20
N GLU A 18 5.10 3.96 -10.50
CA GLU A 18 4.08 3.36 -11.38
C GLU A 18 3.61 2.00 -10.84
N MET A 19 4.53 1.14 -10.41
CA MET A 19 4.18 -0.16 -9.82
C MET A 19 3.42 -0.06 -8.50
N ILE A 20 3.77 0.90 -7.64
CA ILE A 20 3.06 1.11 -6.36
C ILE A 20 1.69 1.75 -6.58
N MET A 21 1.49 2.52 -7.65
CA MET A 21 0.22 3.15 -7.97
C MET A 21 -0.70 2.25 -8.81
N ASP A 22 -0.24 1.07 -9.23
CA ASP A 22 -1.01 0.11 -10.01
C ASP A 22 -1.73 -0.90 -9.09
N PRO A 23 -3.07 -0.87 -9.01
CA PRO A 23 -3.86 -1.78 -8.19
C PRO A 23 -3.68 -3.26 -8.56
N GLU A 24 -3.49 -3.56 -9.85
CA GLU A 24 -3.30 -4.94 -10.30
C GLU A 24 -1.94 -5.48 -9.87
N VAL A 25 -0.90 -4.64 -9.91
CA VAL A 25 0.42 -5.00 -9.40
C VAL A 25 0.35 -5.21 -7.89
N LEU A 26 -0.21 -4.25 -7.15
CA LEU A 26 -0.34 -4.34 -5.70
C LEU A 26 -1.13 -5.57 -5.24
N ALA A 27 -2.24 -5.90 -5.91
CA ALA A 27 -3.03 -7.09 -5.60
C ALA A 27 -2.25 -8.40 -5.77
N LYS A 28 -1.29 -8.44 -6.71
CA LYS A 28 -0.45 -9.62 -6.96
C LYS A 28 0.67 -9.78 -5.94
N VAL A 29 1.26 -8.66 -5.49
CA VAL A 29 2.49 -8.68 -4.66
C VAL A 29 2.23 -8.49 -3.18
N THR A 30 1.07 -7.93 -2.78
CA THR A 30 0.77 -7.67 -1.38
C THR A 30 0.23 -8.93 -0.68
N PRO A 31 0.93 -9.46 0.33
CA PRO A 31 0.50 -10.68 0.99
C PRO A 31 -0.89 -10.55 1.62
N GLY A 32 -1.73 -11.55 1.37
CA GLY A 32 -3.08 -11.63 1.94
C GLY A 32 -4.13 -10.78 1.22
N VAL A 33 -3.77 -9.86 0.31
CA VAL A 33 -4.77 -9.14 -0.50
C VAL A 33 -5.45 -10.14 -1.45
N LYS A 34 -6.79 -10.05 -1.53
CA LYS A 34 -7.63 -10.85 -2.42
C LYS A 34 -8.18 -10.02 -3.56
N THR A 35 -8.64 -8.81 -3.27
CA THR A 35 -9.09 -7.85 -4.27
C THR A 35 -8.60 -6.46 -3.90
N LEU A 36 -8.28 -5.67 -4.92
CA LEU A 36 -8.00 -4.26 -4.81
C LEU A 36 -8.66 -3.55 -5.99
N GLU A 37 -9.73 -2.82 -5.72
CA GLU A 37 -10.54 -2.15 -6.72
C GLU A 37 -10.35 -0.64 -6.60
N ALA A 38 -9.98 0.00 -7.72
CA ALA A 38 -9.95 1.46 -7.79
C ALA A 38 -11.39 1.99 -7.89
N LEU A 39 -11.75 2.91 -6.99
CA LEU A 39 -13.05 3.58 -6.98
C LEU A 39 -13.01 4.94 -7.70
N GLY A 40 -11.83 5.36 -8.13
CA GLY A 40 -11.57 6.72 -8.65
C GLY A 40 -11.08 7.67 -7.56
N ASP A 41 -10.57 8.83 -7.97
CA ASP A 41 -10.10 9.90 -7.07
C ASP A 41 -9.16 9.42 -5.96
N ASP A 42 -8.18 8.57 -6.32
CA ASP A 42 -7.19 8.03 -5.38
C ASP A 42 -7.79 7.23 -4.22
N LYS A 43 -9.01 6.69 -4.39
CA LYS A 43 -9.71 5.81 -3.45
C LYS A 43 -9.79 4.39 -3.96
N TYR A 44 -9.70 3.45 -3.01
CA TYR A 44 -9.68 2.03 -3.29
C TYR A 44 -10.52 1.25 -2.29
N LYS A 45 -11.11 0.15 -2.76
CA LYS A 45 -11.72 -0.86 -1.92
C LYS A 45 -10.88 -2.12 -1.93
N ALA A 46 -10.57 -2.67 -0.76
CA ALA A 46 -9.77 -3.88 -0.64
C ALA A 46 -10.51 -4.96 0.13
N THR A 47 -10.22 -6.22 -0.23
CA THR A 47 -10.51 -7.38 0.62
C THR A 47 -9.22 -8.17 0.82
N SER A 48 -9.02 -8.68 2.04
CA SER A 48 -7.79 -9.37 2.42
C SER A 48 -8.09 -10.55 3.34
N HIS A 49 -7.36 -11.64 3.17
CA HIS A 49 -7.29 -12.77 4.10
C HIS A 49 -5.87 -12.85 4.67
N ILE A 50 -5.72 -12.44 5.91
CA ILE A 50 -4.43 -12.45 6.60
C ILE A 50 -4.33 -13.74 7.41
N MET A 51 -3.28 -14.51 7.16
CA MET A 51 -2.92 -15.74 7.89
C MET A 51 -1.46 -15.63 8.32
N MET A 52 -1.20 -14.84 9.36
CA MET A 52 0.16 -14.55 9.83
C MET A 52 0.25 -14.70 11.36
N GLY A 53 1.05 -15.66 11.82
CA GLY A 53 1.21 -15.96 13.24
C GLY A 53 -0.12 -16.33 13.90
N ALA A 54 -0.47 -15.63 14.98
CA ALA A 54 -1.73 -15.84 15.68
C ALA A 54 -2.94 -15.17 15.00
N VAL A 55 -2.74 -14.43 13.91
CA VAL A 55 -3.82 -13.70 13.20
C VAL A 55 -4.30 -14.52 12.02
N ASN A 56 -5.58 -14.93 12.07
CA ASN A 56 -6.31 -15.48 10.94
C ASN A 56 -7.64 -14.73 10.81
N GLY A 57 -7.77 -13.90 9.79
CA GLY A 57 -8.94 -13.04 9.64
C GLY A 57 -9.18 -12.59 8.20
N LEU A 58 -10.48 -12.50 7.87
CA LEU A 58 -10.95 -11.81 6.68
C LEU A 58 -11.22 -10.36 7.04
N PHE A 59 -10.74 -9.47 6.18
CA PHE A 59 -10.88 -8.02 6.32
C PHE A 59 -11.36 -7.42 5.00
N ASP A 60 -12.20 -6.41 5.09
CA ASP A 60 -12.62 -5.58 3.96
C ASP A 60 -12.68 -4.11 4.37
N GLY A 61 -12.44 -3.22 3.42
CA GLY A 61 -12.44 -1.81 3.75
C GLY A 61 -11.95 -0.90 2.63
N GLU A 62 -11.65 0.32 3.03
CA GLU A 62 -11.37 1.43 2.13
C GLU A 62 -9.98 2.00 2.39
N MET A 63 -9.37 2.48 1.32
CA MET A 63 -8.08 3.14 1.33
C MET A 63 -8.13 4.42 0.52
N GLU A 64 -7.35 5.40 0.95
CA GLU A 64 -7.26 6.71 0.31
C GLU A 64 -5.80 7.13 0.24
N VAL A 65 -5.37 7.56 -0.95
CA VAL A 65 -4.07 8.18 -1.18
C VAL A 65 -4.24 9.70 -1.06
N LEU A 66 -3.46 10.28 -0.16
CA LEU A 66 -3.46 11.71 0.19
C LEU A 66 -2.07 12.31 -0.03
N ASP A 67 -2.01 13.64 -0.09
CA ASP A 67 -0.76 14.41 -0.18
C ASP A 67 0.16 13.92 -1.32
N LYS A 68 -0.43 13.48 -2.43
CA LYS A 68 0.27 12.81 -3.53
C LYS A 68 1.16 13.81 -4.27
N VAL A 69 2.46 13.54 -4.30
CA VAL A 69 3.46 14.27 -5.06
C VAL A 69 4.18 13.27 -5.96
N ALA A 70 3.70 13.06 -7.17
CA ALA A 70 4.30 12.09 -8.08
C ALA A 70 5.65 12.57 -8.65
N PRO A 71 6.68 11.70 -8.78
CA PRO A 71 6.80 10.31 -8.31
C PRO A 71 7.47 10.17 -6.92
N GLN A 72 7.36 11.18 -6.06
CA GLN A 72 8.20 11.35 -4.87
C GLN A 72 7.59 10.84 -3.57
N SER A 73 6.29 11.07 -3.32
CA SER A 73 5.69 10.70 -2.04
C SER A 73 4.17 10.68 -2.06
N PHE A 74 3.59 9.99 -1.08
CA PHE A 74 2.17 10.06 -0.74
C PHE A 74 1.94 9.58 0.70
N THR A 75 0.76 9.90 1.23
CA THR A 75 0.22 9.36 2.48
C THR A 75 -0.88 8.36 2.15
N LEU A 76 -0.77 7.12 2.61
CA LEU A 76 -1.85 6.13 2.54
C LEU A 76 -2.62 6.12 3.84
N LYS A 77 -3.93 6.32 3.78
CA LYS A 77 -4.84 5.99 4.89
C LYS A 77 -5.64 4.74 4.53
N MET A 78 -5.84 3.87 5.50
CA MET A 78 -6.66 2.68 5.33
C MET A 78 -7.50 2.40 6.58
N THR A 79 -8.73 1.96 6.35
CA THR A 79 -9.61 1.41 7.38
C THR A 79 -10.14 0.07 6.90
N MET A 80 -9.77 -1.01 7.58
CA MET A 80 -10.13 -2.39 7.25
C MET A 80 -10.91 -3.00 8.41
N ASN A 81 -12.12 -3.48 8.16
CA ASN A 81 -12.99 -4.10 9.13
C ASN A 81 -12.94 -5.62 8.98
N GLY A 82 -12.88 -6.34 10.10
CA GLY A 82 -12.95 -7.79 10.11
C GLY A 82 -13.67 -8.30 11.36
N LYS A 83 -14.04 -9.58 11.36
CA LYS A 83 -14.76 -10.20 12.49
C LYS A 83 -13.99 -10.14 13.82
N ILE A 84 -12.66 -10.10 13.73
CA ILE A 84 -11.76 -10.09 14.88
C ILE A 84 -11.31 -8.67 15.29
N GLY A 85 -11.81 -7.63 14.60
CA GLY A 85 -11.53 -6.23 14.91
C GLY A 85 -11.39 -5.33 13.68
N THR A 86 -11.24 -4.04 13.92
CA THR A 86 -11.00 -3.01 12.90
C THR A 86 -9.55 -2.56 12.95
N VAL A 87 -8.91 -2.44 11.78
CA VAL A 87 -7.57 -1.89 11.60
C VAL A 87 -7.72 -0.51 10.97
N ILE A 88 -7.18 0.51 11.65
CA ILE A 88 -7.03 1.85 11.10
C ILE A 88 -5.54 2.13 11.04
N ALA A 89 -5.02 2.46 9.87
CA ALA A 89 -3.61 2.74 9.68
C ALA A 89 -3.40 3.93 8.74
N GLN A 90 -2.32 4.64 9.00
CA GLN A 90 -1.80 5.70 8.15
C GLN A 90 -0.30 5.50 7.99
N GLY A 91 0.19 5.58 6.76
CA GLY A 91 1.62 5.48 6.44
C GLY A 91 2.02 6.52 5.40
N GLN A 92 3.22 7.06 5.54
CA GLN A 92 3.81 7.94 4.53
C GLN A 92 4.91 7.18 3.79
N LEU A 93 4.88 7.24 2.45
CA LEU A 93 5.90 6.65 1.60
C LEU A 93 6.66 7.77 0.88
N GLN A 94 7.98 7.58 0.74
CA GLN A 94 8.87 8.48 0.02
C GLN A 94 9.79 7.66 -0.89
N PHE A 95 9.95 8.11 -2.13
CA PHE A 95 10.81 7.52 -3.14
C PHE A 95 11.95 8.52 -3.42
N LYS A 96 13.18 8.13 -3.12
CA LYS A 96 14.36 9.00 -3.21
C LYS A 96 15.34 8.42 -4.22
N PRO A 97 15.53 9.02 -5.40
CA PRO A 97 16.51 8.54 -6.36
C PRO A 97 17.91 8.51 -5.73
N LEU A 98 18.55 7.34 -5.70
CA LEU A 98 19.95 7.18 -5.29
C LEU A 98 20.89 7.39 -6.48
N ASN A 99 20.47 6.93 -7.67
CA ASN A 99 21.10 7.19 -8.96
C ASN A 99 20.10 6.90 -10.10
N ALA A 100 20.57 6.94 -11.35
CA ALA A 100 19.71 6.73 -12.52
C ALA A 100 19.03 5.36 -12.59
N LEU A 101 19.46 4.37 -11.81
CA LEU A 101 18.95 3.00 -11.83
C LEU A 101 18.44 2.51 -10.47
N GLN A 102 18.54 3.32 -9.41
CA GLN A 102 18.23 2.91 -8.04
C GLN A 102 17.47 3.98 -7.28
N THR A 103 16.56 3.54 -6.40
CA THR A 103 15.70 4.37 -5.54
C THR A 103 15.70 3.82 -4.12
#